data_AF-A0A804PSW8-F1
#
_entry.id   AF-A0A804PSW8-F1
#
_cell.length_a   1.000
_cell.length_b   1.000
_cell.length_c   1.000
_cell.angle_alpha   90.00
_cell.angle_beta   90.00
_cell.angle_gamma   90.00
#
_symmetry.space_group_name_H-M   'P 1'
#
loop_
_entity.id
_entity.type
_entity.pdbx_description
1 polymer ?
#
loop_
_entity_poly.entity_id
_entity_poly.type
_entity_poly.pdbx_seq_one_letter_code
_entity_poly.pdbx_strand_id
1 'polypeptide(L)'
;MGSSSVTVTTPTTLCAAALLLLVLGTAVAPCSAQAVVTIEEACRMAASGSGGVAYDHCVASLASDARSRDAADLHRLAALAARIAVEHAAATEAKIEGLGEASQQLSAALGAAESCEDVWKGEEHVPVATHDREYGRMALVTLGLTSGIA
;
A
#
# COMPACT_ATOMS: atom_id res chain seq x y z
N MET A 1 -27.63 18.63 -82.46
CA MET A 1 -26.18 18.62 -82.19
C MET A 1 -26.02 18.29 -80.71
N GLY A 2 -25.78 17.03 -80.37
CA GLY A 2 -25.55 16.57 -79.01
C GLY A 2 -24.47 15.51 -79.05
N SER A 3 -23.25 15.88 -78.69
CA SER A 3 -22.12 14.94 -78.63
C SER A 3 -22.09 14.34 -77.22
N SER A 4 -22.49 13.09 -77.11
CA SER A 4 -22.25 12.29 -75.91
C SER A 4 -20.87 11.63 -76.03
N SER A 5 -19.91 12.09 -75.24
CA SER A 5 -18.61 11.43 -75.09
C SER A 5 -18.76 10.27 -74.11
N VAL A 6 -18.51 9.05 -74.59
CA VAL A 6 -18.41 7.84 -73.76
C VAL A 6 -16.95 7.69 -73.32
N THR A 7 -16.70 7.83 -72.02
CA THR A 7 -15.36 7.63 -71.45
C THR A 7 -15.17 6.15 -71.14
N VAL A 8 -14.30 5.48 -71.90
CA VAL A 8 -13.90 4.08 -71.66
C VAL A 8 -12.90 4.07 -70.52
N THR A 9 -13.30 3.57 -69.36
CA THR A 9 -12.41 3.34 -68.22
C THR A 9 -11.69 2.00 -68.40
N THR A 10 -10.37 2.05 -68.51
CA THR A 10 -9.49 0.88 -68.65
C THR A 10 -9.44 0.08 -67.33
N PRO A 11 -9.27 -1.26 -67.38
CA PRO A 11 -9.30 -2.11 -66.18
C PRO A 11 -8.14 -1.87 -65.19
N THR A 12 -7.08 -1.16 -65.62
CA THR A 12 -5.89 -0.88 -64.81
C THR A 12 -6.12 0.17 -63.71
N THR A 13 -7.06 1.11 -63.89
CA THR A 13 -7.38 2.13 -62.88
C THR A 13 -8.21 1.57 -61.71
N LEU A 14 -9.01 0.52 -61.94
CA LEU A 14 -9.75 -0.18 -60.89
C LEU A 14 -8.82 -0.93 -59.92
N CYS A 15 -7.74 -1.55 -60.43
CA CYS A 15 -6.76 -2.23 -59.57
C CYS A 15 -5.96 -1.26 -58.69
N ALA A 16 -5.59 -0.09 -59.22
CA ALA A 16 -4.86 0.92 -58.45
C ALA A 16 -5.71 1.48 -57.29
N ALA A 17 -7.01 1.70 -57.50
CA ALA A 17 -7.92 2.17 -56.46
C ALA A 17 -8.15 1.11 -55.36
N ALA A 18 -8.24 -0.17 -55.72
CA ALA A 18 -8.40 -1.26 -54.76
C ALA A 18 -7.16 -1.46 -53.87
N LEU A 19 -5.96 -1.36 -54.44
CA LEU A 19 -4.70 -1.40 -53.68
C LEU A 19 -4.54 -0.19 -52.76
N LEU A 20 -4.92 1.01 -53.22
CA LEU A 20 -4.86 2.22 -52.40
C LEU A 20 -5.84 2.15 -51.20
N LEU A 21 -7.04 1.60 -51.40
CA LEU A 21 -8.01 1.35 -50.32
C LEU A 21 -7.54 0.27 -49.34
N LEU A 22 -6.84 -0.77 -49.81
CA LEU A 22 -6.26 -1.81 -48.94
C LEU A 22 -5.11 -1.24 -48.08
N VAL A 23 -4.26 -0.39 -48.66
CA VAL A 23 -3.12 0.25 -47.97
C VAL A 23 -3.59 1.33 -46.99
N LEU A 24 -4.63 2.11 -47.33
CA LEU A 24 -5.24 3.05 -46.38
C LEU A 24 -6.03 2.34 -45.27
N GLY A 25 -6.61 1.16 -45.56
CA GLY A 25 -7.33 0.34 -44.57
C GLY A 25 -6.43 -0.27 -43.50
N THR A 26 -5.13 -0.44 -43.76
CA THR A 26 -4.16 -1.00 -42.79
C THR A 26 -3.45 0.04 -41.94
N ALA A 27 -3.70 1.34 -42.13
CA ALA A 27 -3.03 2.42 -41.38
C ALA A 27 -3.81 2.90 -40.15
N VAL A 28 -4.96 2.28 -39.83
CA VAL A 28 -5.54 2.39 -38.49
C VAL A 28 -4.86 1.33 -37.64
N ALA A 29 -3.62 1.59 -37.23
CA ALA A 29 -3.08 0.91 -36.07
C ALA A 29 -4.14 1.08 -34.97
N PRO A 30 -4.69 0.00 -34.38
CA PRO A 30 -5.54 0.16 -33.22
C PRO A 30 -4.66 0.89 -32.23
N CYS A 31 -4.98 2.17 -31.99
CA CYS A 31 -4.36 2.99 -30.96
C CYS A 31 -4.39 2.07 -29.76
N SER A 32 -3.22 1.54 -29.38
CA SER A 32 -3.13 0.43 -28.44
C SER A 32 -3.92 0.87 -27.24
N ALA A 33 -5.13 0.31 -27.11
CA ALA A 33 -5.93 0.47 -25.94
C ALA A 33 -5.03 -0.12 -24.88
N GLN A 34 -4.29 0.75 -24.19
CA GLN A 34 -3.45 0.38 -23.07
C GLN A 34 -4.43 -0.37 -22.18
N ALA A 35 -4.30 -1.69 -22.16
CA ALA A 35 -5.20 -2.53 -21.42
C ALA A 35 -5.00 -2.11 -19.98
N VAL A 36 -5.94 -1.30 -19.48
CA VAL A 36 -5.91 -0.81 -18.12
C VAL A 36 -5.90 -2.07 -17.26
N VAL A 37 -4.77 -2.31 -16.62
CA VAL A 37 -4.62 -3.48 -15.77
C VAL A 37 -5.47 -3.23 -14.53
N THR A 38 -6.41 -4.15 -14.29
CA THR A 38 -7.18 -4.11 -13.07
C THR A 38 -6.33 -4.63 -11.91
N ILE A 39 -6.71 -4.24 -10.68
CA ILE A 39 -6.04 -4.71 -9.46
C ILE A 39 -6.06 -6.25 -9.41
N GLU A 40 -7.17 -6.86 -9.79
CA GLU A 40 -7.35 -8.31 -9.82
C GLU A 40 -6.38 -8.97 -10.80
N GLU A 41 -6.22 -8.43 -12.00
CA GLU A 41 -5.31 -8.98 -13.00
C GLU A 41 -3.85 -8.86 -12.54
N ALA A 42 -3.48 -7.71 -11.98
CA ALA A 42 -2.15 -7.51 -11.41
C ALA A 42 -1.86 -8.46 -10.25
N CYS A 43 -2.81 -8.63 -9.32
CA CYS A 43 -2.67 -9.53 -8.18
C CYS A 43 -2.64 -11.00 -8.61
N ARG A 44 -3.40 -11.38 -9.62
CA ARG A 44 -3.35 -12.74 -10.20
C ARG A 44 -1.98 -13.01 -10.80
N MET A 45 -1.46 -12.06 -11.58
CA MET A 45 -0.12 -12.15 -12.17
C MET A 45 0.95 -12.27 -11.07
N ALA A 46 0.88 -11.41 -10.03
CA ALA A 46 1.82 -11.43 -8.92
C ALA A 46 1.77 -12.74 -8.10
N ALA A 47 0.57 -13.24 -7.78
CA ALA A 47 0.39 -14.51 -7.07
C ALA A 47 0.88 -15.72 -7.86
N SER A 48 0.76 -15.68 -9.21
CA SER A 48 1.24 -16.75 -10.07
C SER A 48 2.76 -16.72 -10.31
N GLY A 49 3.37 -15.53 -10.30
CA GLY A 49 4.78 -15.33 -10.62
C GLY A 49 5.73 -15.37 -9.41
N SER A 50 5.24 -15.03 -8.22
CA SER A 50 6.08 -14.87 -7.03
C SER A 50 5.56 -15.68 -5.85
N GLY A 51 6.37 -16.62 -5.36
CA GLY A 51 6.10 -17.33 -4.12
C GLY A 51 5.98 -16.34 -2.96
N GLY A 52 4.86 -16.41 -2.21
CA GLY A 52 4.60 -15.56 -1.04
C GLY A 52 3.57 -14.45 -1.26
N VAL A 53 3.13 -14.19 -2.50
CA VAL A 53 2.05 -13.22 -2.75
C VAL A 53 0.69 -13.91 -2.60
N ALA A 54 0.00 -13.63 -1.48
CA ALA A 54 -1.38 -14.05 -1.30
C ALA A 54 -2.32 -13.14 -2.11
N TYR A 55 -3.05 -13.71 -3.07
CA TYR A 55 -3.95 -12.97 -3.96
C TYR A 55 -4.94 -12.08 -3.18
N ASP A 56 -5.62 -12.64 -2.18
CA ASP A 56 -6.62 -11.90 -1.40
C ASP A 56 -6.01 -10.73 -0.63
N HIS A 57 -4.81 -10.92 -0.06
CA HIS A 57 -4.09 -9.86 0.62
C HIS A 57 -3.64 -8.76 -0.35
N CYS A 58 -3.16 -9.14 -1.55
CA CYS A 58 -2.79 -8.19 -2.59
C CYS A 58 -3.98 -7.32 -3.01
N VAL A 59 -5.13 -7.95 -3.30
CA VAL A 59 -6.34 -7.22 -3.73
C VAL A 59 -6.82 -6.30 -2.61
N ALA A 60 -6.88 -6.78 -1.37
CA ALA A 60 -7.30 -5.96 -0.23
C ALA A 60 -6.39 -4.73 -0.02
N SER A 61 -5.08 -4.94 -0.04
CA SER A 61 -4.09 -3.87 0.15
C SER A 61 -4.18 -2.83 -0.97
N LEU A 62 -4.20 -3.24 -2.25
CA LEU A 62 -4.30 -2.29 -3.36
C LEU A 62 -5.67 -1.61 -3.43
N ALA A 63 -6.76 -2.34 -3.19
CA ALA A 63 -8.11 -1.78 -3.26
C ALA A 63 -8.40 -0.77 -2.13
N SER A 64 -7.68 -0.83 -1.01
CA SER A 64 -7.78 0.15 0.09
C SER A 64 -7.24 1.53 -0.28
N ASP A 65 -6.36 1.62 -1.28
CA ASP A 65 -5.81 2.88 -1.76
C ASP A 65 -6.49 3.32 -3.06
N ALA A 66 -7.18 4.46 -3.02
CA ALA A 66 -7.87 5.00 -4.20
C ALA A 66 -6.91 5.24 -5.37
N ARG A 67 -5.65 5.61 -5.10
CA ARG A 67 -4.64 5.86 -6.13
C ARG A 67 -4.37 4.62 -7.00
N SER A 68 -4.51 3.43 -6.43
CA SER A 68 -4.29 2.15 -7.12
C SER A 68 -5.41 1.81 -8.10
N ARG A 69 -6.63 2.31 -7.88
CA ARG A 69 -7.78 2.08 -8.77
C ARG A 69 -7.64 2.82 -10.09
N ASP A 70 -6.93 3.95 -10.08
CA ASP A 70 -6.69 4.81 -11.25
C ASP A 70 -5.35 4.50 -11.94
N ALA A 71 -4.69 3.38 -11.58
CA ALA A 71 -3.41 3.03 -12.18
C ALA A 71 -3.59 2.62 -13.65
N ALA A 72 -3.02 3.42 -14.57
CA ALA A 72 -3.13 3.18 -16.01
C ALA A 72 -2.32 1.97 -16.50
N ASP A 73 -1.26 1.59 -15.77
CA ASP A 73 -0.35 0.51 -16.15
C ASP A 73 0.28 -0.18 -14.92
N LEU A 74 0.92 -1.32 -15.18
CA LEU A 74 1.60 -2.14 -14.15
C LEU A 74 2.75 -1.41 -13.45
N HIS A 75 3.48 -0.54 -14.15
CA HIS A 75 4.59 0.19 -13.54
C HIS A 75 4.09 1.19 -12.50
N ARG A 76 3.03 1.93 -12.84
CA ARG A 76 2.38 2.85 -11.92
C ARG A 76 1.76 2.12 -10.74
N LEU A 77 1.11 0.98 -10.99
CA LEU A 77 0.54 0.15 -9.93
C LEU A 77 1.62 -0.40 -9.00
N ALA A 78 2.74 -0.89 -9.52
CA ALA A 78 3.88 -1.36 -8.72
C ALA A 78 4.50 -0.25 -7.88
N ALA A 79 4.66 0.95 -8.45
CA ALA A 79 5.16 2.11 -7.72
C ALA A 79 4.19 2.56 -6.61
N LEU A 80 2.88 2.38 -6.80
CA LEU A 80 1.88 2.61 -5.75
C LEU A 80 1.92 1.53 -4.67
N ALA A 81 2.03 0.25 -5.04
CA ALA A 81 2.20 -0.85 -4.09
C ALA A 81 3.42 -0.63 -3.18
N ALA A 82 4.56 -0.20 -3.75
CA ALA A 82 5.75 0.13 -3.00
C ALA A 82 5.52 1.31 -2.03
N ARG A 83 4.78 2.34 -2.44
CA ARG A 83 4.41 3.47 -1.56
C ARG A 83 3.53 3.03 -0.41
N ILE A 84 2.50 2.21 -0.66
CA ILE A 84 1.65 1.64 0.38
C ILE A 84 2.49 0.86 1.40
N ALA A 85 3.44 0.04 0.91
CA ALA A 85 4.34 -0.72 1.78
C ALA A 85 5.23 0.20 2.66
N VAL A 86 5.79 1.27 2.08
CA VAL A 86 6.57 2.27 2.83
C VAL A 86 5.73 3.01 3.86
N GLU A 87 4.51 3.41 3.50
CA GLU A 87 3.56 4.07 4.41
C GLU A 87 3.21 3.14 5.59
N HIS A 88 3.00 1.85 5.35
CA HIS A 88 2.80 0.86 6.42
C HIS A 88 4.05 0.62 7.27
N ALA A 89 5.24 0.60 6.67
CA ALA A 89 6.48 0.48 7.41
C ALA A 89 6.69 1.69 8.34
N ALA A 90 6.49 2.90 7.84
CA ALA A 90 6.57 4.14 8.64
C ALA A 90 5.53 4.18 9.76
N ALA A 91 4.30 3.73 9.50
CA ALA A 91 3.27 3.62 10.54
C ALA A 91 3.63 2.58 11.62
N THR A 92 4.35 1.52 11.25
CA THR A 92 4.85 0.51 12.19
C THR A 92 5.99 1.06 13.03
N GLU A 93 6.93 1.78 12.41
CA GLU A 93 8.01 2.47 13.11
C GLU A 93 7.48 3.45 14.16
N ALA A 94 6.50 4.29 13.80
CA ALA A 94 5.87 5.22 14.74
C ALA A 94 5.19 4.51 15.93
N LYS A 95 4.60 3.33 15.69
CA LYS A 95 4.04 2.52 16.79
C LYS A 95 5.13 1.98 17.71
N ILE A 96 6.25 1.51 17.15
CA ILE A 96 7.39 1.02 17.93
C ILE A 96 8.01 2.16 18.76
N GLU A 97 8.15 3.35 18.18
CA GLU A 97 8.61 4.54 18.90
C GLU A 97 7.69 4.88 20.09
N GLY A 98 6.37 4.85 19.88
CA GLY A 98 5.39 5.05 20.95
C GLY A 98 5.46 3.99 22.07
N LEU A 99 5.87 2.75 21.76
CA LEU A 99 6.14 1.73 22.78
C LEU A 99 7.42 2.06 23.58
N GLY A 100 8.44 2.61 22.93
CA GLY A 100 9.65 3.11 23.58
C GLY A 100 9.33 4.23 24.58
N GLU A 101 8.52 5.21 24.18
CA GLU A 101 8.05 6.28 25.06
C GLU A 101 7.26 5.74 26.25
N ALA A 102 6.34 4.80 26.02
CA ALA A 102 5.57 4.17 27.08
C ALA A 102 6.49 3.41 28.06
N SER A 103 7.50 2.70 27.57
CA SER A 103 8.51 2.02 28.39
C SER A 103 9.29 2.99 29.28
N GLN A 104 9.65 4.16 28.73
CA GLN A 104 10.33 5.21 29.49
C GLN A 104 9.43 5.78 30.59
N GLN A 105 8.15 6.03 30.29
CA GLN A 105 7.18 6.50 31.27
C GLN A 105 6.94 5.48 32.39
N LEU A 106 6.86 4.19 32.05
CA LEU A 106 6.71 3.11 33.03
C LEU A 106 7.94 3.00 33.94
N SER A 107 9.14 3.14 33.39
CA SER A 107 10.38 3.15 34.18
C SER A 107 10.43 4.35 35.14
N ALA A 108 9.99 5.53 34.69
CA ALA A 108 9.89 6.71 35.54
C ALA A 108 8.83 6.54 36.64
N ALA A 109 7.67 5.95 36.33
CA ALA A 109 6.62 5.65 37.29
C ALA A 109 7.10 4.65 38.36
N LEU A 110 7.88 3.63 37.97
CA LEU A 110 8.49 2.69 38.90
C LEU A 110 9.48 3.38 39.84
N GLY A 111 10.39 4.20 39.29
CA GLY A 111 11.34 4.96 40.11
C GLY A 111 10.67 5.98 41.04
N ALA A 112 9.53 6.55 40.64
CA ALA A 112 8.74 7.43 41.50
C ALA A 112 8.16 6.67 42.71
N ALA A 113 7.63 5.47 42.51
CA ALA A 113 7.16 4.62 43.61
C ALA A 113 8.31 4.26 44.56
N GLU A 114 9.45 3.82 44.03
CA GLU A 114 10.64 3.52 44.86
C GLU A 114 11.11 4.73 45.67
N SER A 115 11.14 5.92 45.07
CA SER A 115 11.49 7.17 45.73
C SER A 115 10.50 7.53 46.85
N CYS A 116 9.20 7.31 46.63
CA CYS A 116 8.18 7.47 47.63
C CYS A 116 8.39 6.51 48.82
N GLU A 117 8.67 5.23 48.56
CA GLU A 117 9.01 4.26 49.61
C GLU A 117 10.22 4.70 50.46
N ASP A 118 11.23 5.33 49.84
CA ASP A 118 12.41 5.83 50.54
C ASP A 118 12.12 6.99 51.49
N VAL A 119 11.19 7.90 51.15
CA VAL A 119 10.87 9.08 51.97
C VAL A 119 10.27 8.69 53.32
N TRP A 120 9.42 7.66 53.35
CA TRP A 120 8.74 7.23 54.57
C TRP A 120 9.36 5.99 55.23
N LYS A 121 10.63 5.71 54.92
CA LYS A 121 11.36 4.61 55.57
C LYS A 121 11.48 4.87 57.07
N GLY A 122 10.75 4.06 57.85
CA GLY A 122 10.78 4.12 59.30
C GLY A 122 9.51 4.73 59.91
N GLU A 123 8.60 5.29 59.11
CA GLU A 123 7.27 5.63 59.60
C GLU A 123 6.43 4.39 59.90
N GLU A 124 5.79 4.39 61.07
CA GLU A 124 4.92 3.28 61.53
C GLU A 124 3.56 3.27 60.83
N HIS A 125 3.06 4.45 60.40
CA HIS A 125 1.75 4.56 59.77
C HIS A 125 1.79 5.46 58.52
N VAL A 126 1.83 4.81 57.35
CA VAL A 126 1.80 5.47 56.04
C VAL A 126 0.58 4.97 55.25
N PRO A 127 -0.52 5.74 55.18
CA PRO A 127 -1.77 5.28 54.56
C PRO A 127 -1.63 4.87 53.08
N VAL A 128 -0.65 5.43 52.37
CA VAL A 128 -0.45 5.21 50.93
C VAL A 128 0.55 4.10 50.60
N ALA A 129 1.32 3.59 51.57
CA ALA A 129 2.43 2.66 51.30
C ALA A 129 1.99 1.37 50.58
N THR A 130 0.85 0.80 50.97
CA THR A 130 0.31 -0.39 50.29
C THR A 130 -0.07 -0.08 48.84
N HIS A 131 -0.64 1.11 48.58
CA HIS A 131 -1.05 1.51 47.23
C HIS A 131 0.16 1.76 46.33
N ASP A 132 1.18 2.41 46.86
CA ASP A 132 2.44 2.70 46.16
C ASP A 132 3.17 1.41 45.73
N ARG A 133 3.26 0.43 46.64
CA ARG A 133 3.85 -0.88 46.32
C ARG A 133 3.09 -1.63 45.22
N GLU A 134 1.75 -1.59 45.24
CA GLU A 134 0.94 -2.22 44.19
C GLU A 134 1.08 -1.47 42.86
N TYR A 135 1.19 -0.13 42.90
CA TYR A 135 1.47 0.69 41.71
C TYR A 135 2.82 0.35 41.09
N GLY A 136 3.89 0.25 41.89
CA GLY A 136 5.21 -0.19 41.43
C GLY A 136 5.19 -1.59 40.82
N ARG A 137 4.47 -2.54 41.43
CA ARG A 137 4.33 -3.90 40.87
C ARG A 137 3.60 -3.89 39.52
N MET A 138 2.57 -3.06 39.36
CA MET A 138 1.86 -2.92 38.09
C MET A 138 2.72 -2.25 37.00
N ALA A 139 3.51 -1.24 37.36
CA ALA A 139 4.47 -0.63 36.43
C ALA A 139 5.49 -1.67 35.93
N LEU A 140 6.01 -2.52 36.81
CA LEU A 140 6.95 -3.59 36.46
C LEU A 140 6.33 -4.63 35.51
N VAL A 141 5.10 -5.07 35.77
CA VAL A 141 4.38 -6.00 34.88
C VAL A 141 4.23 -5.40 33.49
N THR A 142 3.80 -4.14 33.42
CA THR A 142 3.59 -3.46 32.14
C THR A 142 4.91 -3.27 31.40
N LEU A 143 5.99 -2.94 32.09
CA LEU A 143 7.34 -2.84 31.50
C LEU A 143 7.78 -4.18 30.89
N GLY A 144 7.51 -5.29 31.57
CA GLY A 144 7.79 -6.64 31.06
C GLY A 144 6.97 -7.02 29.83
N LEU A 145 5.72 -6.56 29.74
CA LEU A 145 4.89 -6.76 28.55
C LEU A 145 5.40 -5.93 27.37
N THR A 146 5.76 -4.66 27.60
CA THR A 146 6.27 -3.75 26.57
C THR A 146 7.62 -4.21 26.03
N SER A 147 8.49 -4.80 26.85
CA SER A 147 9.78 -5.33 26.40
C SER A 147 9.67 -6.64 25.60
N GLY A 148 8.56 -7.37 25.71
CA GLY A 148 8.31 -8.59 24.93
C GLY A 148 7.77 -8.36 23.53
N ILE A 149 7.40 -7.11 23.19
CA ILE A 149 6.83 -6.74 21.88
C ILE A 149 7.75 -5.88 21.01
N ALA A 150 8.88 -5.39 21.57
CA ALA A 150 9.91 -4.64 20.86
C ALA A 150 11.01 -5.58 20.35
#